data_AF-A0A2N7NND9-F1
#
_entry.id   AF-A0A2N7NND9-F1
#
_cell.length_a   1.000
_cell.length_b   1.000
_cell.length_c   1.000
_cell.angle_alpha   90.00
_cell.angle_beta   90.00
_cell.angle_gamma   90.00
#
_symmetry.space_group_name_H-M   'P 1'
#
loop_
_entity.id
_entity.type
_entity.pdbx_description
1 polymer ?
#
loop_
_entity_poly.entity_id
_entity_poly.type
_entity_poly.pdbx_seq_one_letter_code
_entity_poly.pdbx_strand_id
1 'polypeptide(L)'
;MTDYVIVNKNTSNVALKLPILTALKLTSEYYQYHFKNRAPDGINYIKSRGFNEETIDKFQLGYSPSSFTQLLAQSKNAVWRDKVKKSIGYSLNDDELTETIKVLLELGGVVKSNEKGSFDRFKGRVIFPIFDLDNNIVSFGGRKINDEAYGPKYLNGSDSPVFHKNEVIFGEHLLNRLQKVDRVLVTEGYMDVATLHQFRYETAVATMGTSINENQIERLFQYTDCLHFCFDGDEAGIKASKRAVKQSRAALSGNRKIVITILPDGEDPDSILRSEDTVDEARDAFNIHLNNSISIENYLLNLTLDELNLKWGQDNQYVFASLLNDVVKMPTDSMIANKIKQFIKIESHRSAQEFENINSLELVQSFR
;
A
#
# COMPACT_ATOMS: atom_id res chain seq x y z
N MET A 1 -12.60 -47.38 5.36
CA MET A 1 -12.96 -46.36 4.34
C MET A 1 -12.67 -45.02 4.99
N THR A 2 -11.50 -44.47 4.71
CA THR A 2 -11.10 -43.15 5.18
C THR A 2 -11.79 -42.15 4.25
N ASP A 3 -12.62 -41.26 4.79
CA ASP A 3 -13.29 -40.24 3.99
C ASP A 3 -12.22 -39.32 3.39
N TYR A 4 -12.00 -39.46 2.09
CA TYR A 4 -11.08 -38.62 1.33
C TYR A 4 -11.72 -37.24 1.13
N VAL A 5 -11.14 -36.21 1.75
CA VAL A 5 -11.51 -34.83 1.45
C VAL A 5 -10.84 -34.48 0.12
N ILE A 6 -11.62 -34.50 -0.96
CA ILE A 6 -11.22 -33.87 -2.23
C ILE A 6 -11.02 -32.38 -1.92
N VAL A 7 -9.82 -31.85 -2.18
CA VAL A 7 -9.60 -30.40 -2.15
C VAL A 7 -10.50 -29.79 -3.21
N ASN A 8 -11.58 -29.16 -2.78
CA ASN A 8 -12.45 -28.40 -3.64
C ASN A 8 -12.63 -27.01 -3.03
N LYS A 9 -13.29 -26.11 -3.76
CA LYS A 9 -13.52 -24.73 -3.31
C LYS A 9 -14.32 -24.62 -2.00
N ASN A 10 -14.89 -25.73 -1.50
CA ASN A 10 -15.71 -25.81 -0.29
C ASN A 10 -14.98 -26.46 0.90
N THR A 11 -13.73 -26.92 0.76
CA THR A 11 -12.93 -27.39 1.91
C THR A 11 -12.64 -26.20 2.83
N SER A 12 -12.69 -26.41 4.16
CA SER A 12 -12.53 -25.31 5.12
C SER A 12 -11.24 -24.51 4.89
N ASN A 13 -11.34 -23.18 4.89
CA ASN A 13 -10.22 -22.26 4.58
C ASN A 13 -8.96 -22.53 5.42
N VAL A 14 -9.13 -22.99 6.67
CA VAL A 14 -8.02 -23.28 7.59
C VAL A 14 -7.22 -24.51 7.14
N ALA A 15 -7.87 -25.55 6.62
CA ALA A 15 -7.21 -26.78 6.17
C ALA A 15 -6.39 -26.58 4.88
N LEU A 16 -6.72 -25.56 4.09
CA LEU A 16 -6.04 -25.27 2.82
C LEU A 16 -4.98 -24.17 2.90
N LYS A 17 -4.85 -23.47 4.05
CA LYS A 17 -3.87 -22.37 4.19
C LYS A 17 -2.45 -22.81 3.82
N LEU A 18 -1.92 -23.85 4.48
CA LEU A 18 -0.54 -24.32 4.24
C LEU A 18 -0.34 -24.83 2.79
N PRO A 19 -1.24 -25.63 2.20
CA PRO A 19 -1.16 -25.98 0.78
C PRO A 19 -1.14 -24.77 -0.17
N ILE A 20 -1.99 -23.77 0.05
CA ILE A 20 -2.02 -22.55 -0.77
C ILE A 20 -0.69 -21.79 -0.65
N LEU A 21 -0.22 -21.55 0.57
CA LEU A 21 1.07 -20.88 0.81
C LEU A 21 2.24 -21.65 0.16
N THR A 22 2.19 -22.98 0.18
CA THR A 22 3.19 -23.83 -0.49
C THR A 22 3.17 -23.62 -2.00
N ALA A 23 1.99 -23.61 -2.63
CA ALA A 23 1.85 -23.35 -4.06
C ALA A 23 2.30 -21.93 -4.45
N LEU A 24 2.02 -20.92 -3.62
CA LEU A 24 2.47 -19.55 -3.84
C LEU A 24 3.99 -19.39 -3.69
N LYS A 25 4.60 -20.04 -2.69
CA LYS A 25 6.06 -20.10 -2.56
C LYS A 25 6.71 -20.71 -3.79
N LEU A 26 6.19 -21.84 -4.26
CA LEU A 26 6.66 -22.49 -5.49
C LEU A 26 6.52 -21.58 -6.73
N THR A 27 5.41 -20.85 -6.80
CA THR A 27 5.16 -19.86 -7.85
C THR A 27 6.20 -18.74 -7.83
N SER A 28 6.58 -18.25 -6.66
CA SER A 28 7.65 -17.25 -6.53
C SER A 28 9.01 -17.80 -6.94
N GLU A 29 9.38 -19.01 -6.49
CA GLU A 29 10.62 -19.69 -6.91
C GLU A 29 10.67 -19.83 -8.44
N TYR A 30 9.55 -20.18 -9.07
CA TYR A 30 9.41 -20.26 -10.52
C TYR A 30 9.58 -18.90 -11.21
N TYR A 31 8.93 -17.85 -10.71
CA TYR A 31 9.09 -16.51 -11.28
C TYR A 31 10.50 -15.96 -11.14
N GLN A 32 11.18 -16.19 -10.01
CA GLN A 32 12.58 -15.82 -9.81
C GLN A 32 13.50 -16.60 -10.76
N TYR A 33 13.26 -17.90 -10.96
CA TYR A 33 14.00 -18.69 -11.95
C TYR A 33 13.85 -18.11 -13.35
N HIS A 34 12.62 -17.76 -13.76
CA HIS A 34 12.36 -17.16 -15.06
C HIS A 34 13.02 -15.79 -15.21
N PHE A 35 12.94 -14.96 -14.18
CA PHE A 35 13.60 -13.66 -14.13
C PHE A 35 15.09 -13.84 -14.40
N LYS A 36 15.78 -14.67 -13.62
CA LYS A 36 17.25 -14.86 -13.70
C LYS A 36 17.73 -15.56 -14.98
N ASN A 37 16.94 -16.49 -15.54
CA ASN A 37 17.47 -17.42 -16.57
C ASN A 37 16.75 -17.37 -17.93
N ARG A 38 15.54 -16.82 -18.02
CA ARG A 38 14.65 -17.02 -19.18
C ARG A 38 13.97 -15.75 -19.68
N ALA A 39 14.12 -14.62 -18.98
CA ALA A 39 13.41 -13.38 -19.28
C ALA A 39 14.37 -12.18 -19.35
N PRO A 40 15.25 -12.11 -20.37
CA PRO A 40 16.17 -11.00 -20.53
C PRO A 40 15.43 -9.65 -20.59
N ASP A 41 14.25 -9.60 -21.23
CA ASP A 41 13.43 -8.39 -21.30
C ASP A 41 12.94 -7.92 -19.92
N GLY A 42 12.59 -8.86 -19.04
CA GLY A 42 12.18 -8.57 -17.66
C GLY A 42 13.33 -7.99 -16.82
N ILE A 43 14.52 -8.58 -16.93
CA ILE A 43 15.73 -8.06 -16.30
C ILE A 43 16.06 -6.68 -16.85
N ASN A 44 16.09 -6.53 -18.18
CA ASN A 44 16.46 -5.28 -18.84
C ASN A 44 15.49 -4.16 -18.46
N TYR A 45 14.20 -4.46 -18.35
CA TYR A 45 13.21 -3.50 -17.86
C TYR A 45 13.49 -3.07 -16.42
N ILE A 46 13.74 -4.00 -15.50
CA ILE A 46 13.99 -3.66 -14.09
C ILE A 46 15.30 -2.90 -13.91
N LYS A 47 16.33 -3.27 -14.69
CA LYS A 47 17.60 -2.53 -14.73
C LYS A 47 17.45 -1.14 -15.35
N SER A 48 16.62 -0.98 -16.39
CA SER A 48 16.34 0.35 -16.96
C SER A 48 15.50 1.24 -16.02
N ARG A 49 14.77 0.63 -15.08
CA ARG A 49 14.16 1.32 -13.92
C ARG A 49 15.13 1.56 -12.76
N GLY A 50 16.42 1.26 -12.94
CA GLY A 50 17.48 1.57 -11.98
C GLY A 50 17.55 0.63 -10.78
N PHE A 51 16.85 -0.52 -10.79
CA PHE A 51 16.95 -1.49 -9.70
C PHE A 51 18.25 -2.29 -9.77
N ASN A 52 18.98 -2.32 -8.66
CA ASN A 52 20.20 -3.10 -8.50
C ASN A 52 19.90 -4.53 -8.01
N GLU A 53 20.92 -5.41 -8.07
CA GLU A 53 20.77 -6.82 -7.70
C GLU A 53 20.37 -6.99 -6.22
N GLU A 54 20.86 -6.12 -5.31
CA GLU A 54 20.48 -6.14 -3.90
C GLU A 54 18.97 -5.90 -3.71
N THR A 55 18.39 -4.94 -4.43
CA THR A 55 16.96 -4.63 -4.37
C THR A 55 16.14 -5.75 -5.01
N ILE A 56 16.62 -6.30 -6.13
CA ILE A 56 16.00 -7.46 -6.80
C ILE A 56 15.92 -8.65 -5.85
N ASP A 57 17.01 -8.98 -5.16
CA ASP A 57 17.06 -10.10 -4.21
C ASP A 57 16.28 -9.79 -2.93
N LYS A 58 16.37 -8.57 -2.38
CA LYS A 58 15.64 -8.14 -1.16
C LYS A 58 14.14 -8.30 -1.31
N PHE A 59 13.59 -7.89 -2.45
CA PHE A 59 12.15 -8.00 -2.74
C PHE A 59 11.77 -9.28 -3.50
N GLN A 60 12.74 -10.18 -3.74
CA GLN A 60 12.51 -11.44 -4.45
C GLN A 60 11.80 -11.26 -5.79
N LEU A 61 12.23 -10.25 -6.57
CA LEU A 61 11.57 -9.91 -7.83
C LEU A 61 11.65 -11.09 -8.82
N GLY A 62 10.55 -11.28 -9.55
CA GLY A 62 10.38 -12.38 -10.50
C GLY A 62 9.87 -11.93 -11.86
N TYR A 63 9.76 -12.86 -12.81
CA TYR A 63 9.10 -12.64 -14.10
C TYR A 63 8.09 -13.73 -14.37
N SER A 64 6.87 -13.34 -14.72
CA SER A 64 5.85 -14.26 -15.20
C SER A 64 5.88 -14.31 -16.74
N PRO A 65 6.08 -15.49 -17.34
CA PRO A 65 6.13 -15.65 -18.79
C PRO A 65 4.87 -15.12 -19.50
N SER A 66 5.01 -14.77 -20.79
CA SER A 66 3.91 -14.24 -21.60
C SER A 66 2.89 -15.28 -22.06
N SER A 67 3.23 -16.57 -21.98
CA SER A 67 2.35 -17.69 -22.36
C SER A 67 1.17 -17.84 -21.39
N PHE A 68 0.06 -18.39 -21.88
CA PHE A 68 -1.20 -18.47 -21.12
C PHE A 68 -1.22 -19.56 -20.05
N THR A 69 -0.37 -20.58 -20.12
CA THR A 69 -0.50 -21.79 -19.28
C THR A 69 0.85 -22.31 -18.79
N GLN A 70 1.90 -21.50 -18.81
CA GLN A 70 3.26 -21.93 -18.45
C GLN A 70 3.40 -22.19 -16.94
N LEU A 71 2.79 -21.34 -16.11
CA LEU A 71 2.67 -21.62 -14.66
C LEU A 71 1.75 -22.82 -14.44
N LEU A 72 0.59 -22.86 -15.12
CA LEU A 72 -0.34 -23.98 -15.00
C LEU A 72 0.30 -25.34 -15.33
N ALA A 73 1.22 -25.38 -16.31
CA ALA A 73 1.96 -26.58 -16.67
C ALA A 73 2.82 -27.14 -15.52
N GLN A 74 3.19 -26.32 -14.54
CA GLN A 74 3.92 -26.76 -13.35
C GLN A 74 3.10 -27.70 -12.44
N SER A 75 1.78 -27.78 -12.62
CA SER A 75 0.95 -28.83 -11.99
C SER A 75 1.40 -30.26 -12.31
N LYS A 76 2.13 -30.45 -13.41
CA LYS A 76 2.71 -31.75 -13.80
C LYS A 76 4.17 -31.93 -13.36
N ASN A 77 4.77 -30.92 -12.72
CA ASN A 77 6.16 -30.95 -12.29
C ASN A 77 6.32 -31.84 -11.05
N ALA A 78 7.23 -32.82 -11.10
CA ALA A 78 7.44 -33.78 -10.02
C ALA A 78 7.84 -33.12 -8.68
N VAL A 79 8.64 -32.05 -8.72
CA VAL A 79 9.06 -31.32 -7.52
C VAL A 79 7.87 -30.59 -6.88
N TRP A 80 7.00 -30.01 -7.70
CA TRP A 80 5.79 -29.34 -7.23
C TRP A 80 4.82 -30.34 -6.61
N ARG A 81 4.61 -31.48 -7.27
CA ARG A 81 3.78 -32.58 -6.77
C ARG A 81 4.28 -33.10 -5.42
N ASP A 82 5.58 -33.33 -5.26
CA ASP A 82 6.18 -33.77 -3.98
C ASP A 82 5.96 -32.75 -2.86
N LYS A 83 6.29 -31.47 -3.11
CA LYS A 83 6.12 -30.40 -2.12
C LYS A 83 4.65 -30.21 -1.73
N VAL A 84 3.74 -30.23 -2.70
CA VAL A 84 2.29 -30.10 -2.42
C VAL A 84 1.75 -31.32 -1.69
N LYS A 85 2.14 -32.55 -2.07
CA LYS A 85 1.77 -33.78 -1.36
C LYS A 85 2.17 -33.73 0.12
N LYS A 86 3.36 -33.22 0.43
CA LYS A 86 3.81 -33.01 1.81
C LYS A 86 2.97 -31.97 2.55
N SER A 87 2.54 -30.91 1.88
CA SER A 87 1.75 -29.83 2.49
C SER A 87 0.30 -30.21 2.81
N ILE A 88 -0.31 -31.12 2.04
CA ILE A 88 -1.71 -31.56 2.24
C ILE A 88 -1.83 -32.63 3.33
N GLY A 89 -0.76 -33.39 3.59
CA GLY A 89 -0.71 -34.37 4.69
C GLY A 89 -1.42 -35.70 4.42
N TYR A 90 -1.83 -35.98 3.18
CA TYR A 90 -2.41 -37.26 2.77
C TYR A 90 -1.94 -37.68 1.37
N SER A 91 -2.13 -38.96 1.04
CA SER A 91 -1.69 -39.52 -0.23
C SER A 91 -2.71 -39.28 -1.33
N LEU A 92 -2.22 -38.74 -2.44
CA LEU A 92 -2.92 -38.59 -3.70
C LEU A 92 -2.09 -39.25 -4.81
N ASN A 93 -2.77 -39.72 -5.86
CA ASN A 93 -2.11 -40.14 -7.10
C ASN A 93 -1.70 -38.92 -7.95
N ASP A 94 -0.98 -39.16 -9.05
CA ASP A 94 -0.40 -38.10 -9.88
C ASP A 94 -1.45 -37.21 -10.56
N ASP A 95 -2.59 -37.77 -10.97
CA ASP A 95 -3.68 -37.03 -11.61
C ASP A 95 -4.42 -36.16 -10.59
N GLU A 96 -4.70 -36.72 -9.41
CA GLU A 96 -5.27 -36.00 -8.27
C GLU A 96 -4.37 -34.86 -7.80
N LEU A 97 -3.05 -35.07 -7.72
CA LEU A 97 -2.09 -34.01 -7.39
C LEU A 97 -2.06 -32.92 -8.45
N THR A 98 -2.10 -33.29 -9.72
CA THR A 98 -2.13 -32.32 -10.82
C THR A 98 -3.34 -31.41 -10.68
N GLU A 99 -4.52 -31.97 -10.47
CA GLU A 99 -5.75 -31.18 -10.30
C GLU A 99 -5.72 -30.36 -9.01
N THR A 100 -5.24 -30.94 -7.91
CA THR A 100 -5.07 -30.23 -6.64
C THR A 100 -4.18 -29.00 -6.80
N ILE A 101 -3.04 -29.11 -7.50
CA ILE A 101 -2.15 -27.97 -7.73
C ILE A 101 -2.86 -26.87 -8.54
N LYS A 102 -3.63 -27.22 -9.57
CA LYS A 102 -4.39 -26.21 -10.33
C LYS A 102 -5.39 -25.48 -9.44
N VAL A 103 -6.12 -26.22 -8.59
CA VAL A 103 -7.07 -25.64 -7.63
C VAL A 103 -6.34 -24.73 -6.63
N LEU A 104 -5.19 -25.14 -6.10
CA LEU A 104 -4.39 -24.31 -5.18
C LEU A 104 -3.87 -23.03 -5.84
N LEU A 105 -3.48 -23.09 -7.11
CA LEU A 105 -3.06 -21.91 -7.88
C LEU A 105 -4.24 -20.97 -8.19
N GLU A 106 -5.42 -21.52 -8.42
CA GLU A 106 -6.65 -20.74 -8.58
C GLU A 106 -7.05 -20.06 -7.27
N LEU A 107 -7.06 -20.83 -6.17
CA LEU A 107 -7.35 -20.32 -4.83
C LEU A 107 -6.33 -19.27 -4.42
N GLY A 108 -5.04 -19.46 -4.72
CA GLY A 108 -3.99 -18.47 -4.50
C GLY A 108 -4.07 -17.25 -5.42
N GLY A 109 -5.04 -17.20 -6.35
CA GLY A 109 -5.29 -16.03 -7.20
C GLY A 109 -4.25 -15.80 -8.30
N VAL A 110 -3.39 -16.78 -8.60
CA VAL A 110 -2.34 -16.70 -9.63
C VAL A 110 -2.74 -17.35 -10.95
N VAL A 111 -3.79 -18.18 -10.93
CA VAL A 111 -4.47 -18.74 -12.10
C VAL A 111 -5.94 -18.29 -12.07
N LYS A 112 -6.54 -18.12 -13.25
CA LYS A 112 -7.99 -17.90 -13.43
C LYS A 112 -8.56 -18.98 -14.33
N SER A 113 -9.83 -19.31 -14.18
CA SER A 113 -10.56 -20.10 -15.17
C SER A 113 -11.75 -19.35 -15.75
N ASN A 114 -12.07 -19.69 -17.00
CA ASN A 114 -13.31 -19.33 -17.68
C ASN A 114 -13.82 -20.54 -18.47
N GLU A 115 -14.86 -20.34 -19.29
CA GLU A 115 -15.44 -21.40 -20.14
C GLU A 115 -14.44 -22.07 -21.09
N LYS A 116 -13.33 -21.38 -21.43
CA LYS A 116 -12.28 -21.87 -22.33
C LYS A 116 -11.14 -22.57 -21.58
N GLY A 117 -11.21 -22.66 -20.26
CA GLY A 117 -10.23 -23.32 -19.39
C GLY A 117 -9.46 -22.37 -18.48
N SER A 118 -8.45 -22.92 -17.80
CA SER A 118 -7.60 -22.20 -16.85
C SER A 118 -6.39 -21.55 -17.53
N PHE A 119 -6.01 -20.37 -17.06
CA PHE A 119 -4.88 -19.59 -17.59
C PHE A 119 -4.17 -18.76 -16.51
N ASP A 120 -2.90 -18.49 -16.75
CA ASP A 120 -2.01 -17.71 -15.90
C ASP A 120 -2.50 -16.26 -15.81
N ARG A 121 -2.54 -15.70 -14.58
CA ARG A 121 -3.02 -14.33 -14.36
C ARG A 121 -2.02 -13.27 -14.79
N PHE A 122 -0.74 -13.46 -14.48
CA PHE A 122 0.28 -12.40 -14.51
C PHE A 122 1.12 -12.36 -15.79
N LYS A 123 0.55 -12.77 -16.93
CA LYS A 123 1.27 -12.94 -18.20
C LYS A 123 2.16 -11.75 -18.57
N GLY A 124 3.45 -12.03 -18.81
CA GLY A 124 4.42 -11.06 -19.34
C GLY A 124 4.73 -9.91 -18.40
N ARG A 125 4.76 -10.15 -17.08
CA ARG A 125 4.93 -9.12 -16.05
C ARG A 125 6.16 -9.38 -15.20
N VAL A 126 6.79 -8.29 -14.77
CA VAL A 126 7.67 -8.34 -13.59
C VAL A 126 6.79 -8.52 -12.36
N ILE A 127 7.22 -9.38 -11.46
CA ILE A 127 6.47 -9.84 -10.31
C ILE A 127 7.11 -9.33 -9.02
N PHE A 128 6.28 -8.78 -8.16
CA PHE A 128 6.58 -8.36 -6.79
C PHE A 128 5.81 -9.29 -5.84
N PRO A 129 6.47 -10.25 -5.18
CA PRO A 129 5.83 -11.08 -4.16
C PRO A 129 5.29 -10.22 -3.01
N ILE A 130 4.08 -10.56 -2.55
CA ILE A 130 3.43 -9.89 -1.43
C ILE A 130 3.48 -10.84 -0.23
N PHE A 131 4.00 -10.36 0.89
CA PHE A 131 4.21 -11.14 2.10
C PHE A 131 3.19 -10.78 3.19
N ASP A 132 2.81 -11.77 3.99
CA ASP A 132 2.18 -11.53 5.29
C ASP A 132 3.21 -11.22 6.39
N LEU A 133 2.74 -10.95 7.60
CA LEU A 133 3.60 -10.64 8.75
C LEU A 133 4.51 -11.81 9.18
N ASP A 134 4.10 -13.04 8.85
CA ASP A 134 4.87 -14.27 9.11
C ASP A 134 5.91 -14.54 8.02
N ASN A 135 6.10 -13.63 7.06
CA ASN A 135 6.95 -13.75 5.88
C ASN A 135 6.53 -14.88 4.90
N ASN A 136 5.27 -15.28 4.89
CA ASN A 136 4.72 -16.14 3.85
C ASN A 136 4.31 -15.31 2.64
N ILE A 137 4.52 -15.84 1.44
CA ILE A 137 4.02 -15.23 0.21
C ILE A 137 2.53 -15.54 0.10
N VAL A 138 1.71 -14.50 0.13
CA VAL A 138 0.24 -14.60 0.12
C VAL A 138 -0.38 -14.17 -1.21
N SER A 139 0.35 -13.38 -2.01
CA SER A 139 -0.11 -12.90 -3.31
C SER A 139 1.05 -12.30 -4.11
N PHE A 140 0.74 -11.68 -5.25
CA PHE A 140 1.71 -11.03 -6.13
C PHE A 140 1.16 -9.72 -6.71
N GLY A 141 2.03 -8.72 -6.85
CA GLY A 141 1.87 -7.57 -7.72
C GLY A 141 2.59 -7.82 -9.04
N GLY A 142 2.03 -7.33 -10.15
CA GLY A 142 2.55 -7.57 -11.49
C GLY A 142 2.59 -6.30 -12.34
N ARG A 143 3.78 -5.85 -12.72
CA ARG A 143 4.01 -4.72 -13.61
C ARG A 143 4.20 -5.19 -15.05
N LYS A 144 3.38 -4.71 -15.99
CA LYS A 144 3.61 -4.97 -17.42
C LYS A 144 4.89 -4.28 -17.88
N ILE A 145 5.66 -4.96 -18.73
CA ILE A 145 6.91 -4.43 -19.31
C ILE A 145 6.72 -3.88 -20.73
N ASN A 146 5.70 -4.35 -21.44
CA ASN A 146 5.32 -3.87 -22.76
C ASN A 146 4.00 -3.10 -22.64
N ASP A 147 4.02 -1.82 -23.01
CA ASP A 147 2.83 -0.96 -22.91
C ASP A 147 1.75 -1.32 -23.92
N GLU A 148 2.11 -1.91 -25.06
CA GLU A 148 1.20 -2.41 -26.09
C GLU A 148 0.50 -3.71 -25.66
N ALA A 149 1.02 -4.41 -24.65
CA ALA A 149 0.40 -5.62 -24.14
C ALA A 149 -0.94 -5.31 -23.44
N TYR A 150 -1.94 -6.14 -23.73
CA TYR A 150 -3.28 -5.98 -23.17
C TYR A 150 -3.31 -6.07 -21.63
N GLY A 151 -4.09 -5.19 -21.02
CA GLY A 151 -4.34 -5.17 -19.58
C GLY A 151 -3.71 -3.97 -18.85
N PRO A 152 -3.92 -3.87 -17.53
CA PRO A 152 -3.53 -2.69 -16.76
C PRO A 152 -2.01 -2.62 -16.57
N LYS A 153 -1.49 -1.40 -16.34
CA LYS A 153 -0.07 -1.14 -16.05
C LYS A 153 0.41 -1.97 -14.85
N TYR A 154 -0.37 -1.95 -13.77
CA TYR A 154 -0.20 -2.77 -12.59
C TYR A 154 -1.38 -3.73 -12.42
N LEU A 155 -1.10 -4.95 -11.98
CA LEU A 155 -2.11 -5.97 -11.68
C LEU A 155 -1.78 -6.58 -10.33
N ASN A 156 -2.71 -6.51 -9.38
CA ASN A 156 -2.57 -7.23 -8.10
C ASN A 156 -3.29 -8.58 -8.20
N GLY A 157 -2.87 -9.54 -7.37
CA GLY A 157 -3.62 -10.77 -7.15
C GLY A 157 -5.05 -10.47 -6.71
N SER A 158 -5.96 -11.41 -7.01
CA SER A 158 -7.33 -11.34 -6.47
C SER A 158 -7.32 -11.72 -4.99
N ASP A 159 -8.35 -11.30 -4.26
CA ASP A 159 -8.57 -11.82 -2.90
C ASP A 159 -8.66 -13.34 -2.93
N SER A 160 -8.10 -13.96 -1.89
CA SER A 160 -7.99 -15.39 -1.70
C SER A 160 -8.18 -15.75 -0.22
N PRO A 161 -8.29 -17.05 0.14
CA PRO A 161 -8.29 -17.46 1.54
C PRO A 161 -7.05 -17.06 2.35
N VAL A 162 -5.96 -16.64 1.69
CA VAL A 162 -4.71 -16.23 2.34
C VAL A 162 -4.33 -14.77 2.08
N PHE A 163 -5.08 -14.05 1.26
CA PHE A 163 -4.79 -12.67 0.88
C PHE A 163 -6.07 -11.84 0.78
N HIS A 164 -6.13 -10.80 1.59
CA HIS A 164 -7.17 -9.77 1.53
C HIS A 164 -6.51 -8.42 1.27
N LYS A 165 -6.82 -7.81 0.12
CA LYS A 165 -6.15 -6.59 -0.36
C LYS A 165 -6.27 -5.41 0.60
N ASN A 166 -7.38 -5.33 1.33
CA ASN A 166 -7.65 -4.32 2.35
C ASN A 166 -6.96 -4.61 3.70
N GLU A 167 -6.40 -5.81 3.91
CA GLU A 167 -5.72 -6.15 5.15
C GLU A 167 -4.21 -6.07 5.00
N VAL A 168 -3.66 -6.35 3.81
CA VAL A 168 -2.21 -6.42 3.59
C VAL A 168 -1.62 -5.06 3.21
N ILE A 169 -0.44 -4.76 3.75
CA ILE A 169 0.40 -3.63 3.38
C ILE A 169 1.71 -4.17 2.81
N PHE A 170 2.09 -3.73 1.62
CA PHE A 170 3.36 -4.13 1.00
C PHE A 170 4.54 -3.59 1.80
N GLY A 171 5.57 -4.41 2.00
CA GLY A 171 6.77 -4.04 2.77
C GLY A 171 6.63 -4.14 4.29
N GLU A 172 5.41 -4.30 4.83
CA GLU A 172 5.18 -4.30 6.27
C GLU A 172 5.93 -5.42 7.03
N HIS A 173 6.05 -6.60 6.43
CA HIS A 173 6.85 -7.71 6.98
C HIS A 173 8.32 -7.34 7.26
N LEU A 174 8.87 -6.33 6.59
CA LEU A 174 10.22 -5.83 6.83
C LEU A 174 10.31 -5.01 8.13
N LEU A 175 9.20 -4.41 8.58
CA LEU A 175 9.12 -3.64 9.82
C LEU A 175 9.14 -4.55 11.06
N ASN A 176 8.68 -5.80 10.96
CA ASN A 176 8.63 -6.76 12.07
C ASN A 176 10.00 -7.06 12.71
N ARG A 177 11.08 -6.78 11.99
CA ARG A 177 12.46 -6.99 12.47
C ARG A 177 13.03 -5.76 13.17
N LEU A 178 12.33 -4.63 13.09
CA LEU A 178 12.77 -3.36 13.63
C LEU A 178 12.21 -3.16 15.04
N GLN A 179 12.97 -2.44 15.87
CA GLN A 179 12.39 -1.83 17.06
C GLN A 179 11.46 -0.68 16.66
N LYS A 180 10.83 -0.03 17.64
CA LYS A 180 10.01 1.16 17.37
C LYS A 180 10.85 2.19 16.57
N VAL A 181 10.39 2.53 15.37
CA VAL A 181 11.09 3.43 14.44
C VAL A 181 10.54 4.85 14.57
N ASP A 182 11.38 5.82 14.23
CA ASP A 182 11.01 7.24 14.30
C ASP A 182 9.84 7.59 13.38
N ARG A 183 9.76 6.91 12.22
CA ARG A 183 8.76 7.17 11.18
C ARG A 183 8.57 5.98 10.25
N VAL A 184 7.33 5.72 9.86
CA VAL A 184 6.98 4.84 8.73
C VAL A 184 6.51 5.70 7.57
N LEU A 185 7.10 5.52 6.40
CA LEU A 185 6.74 6.23 5.17
C LEU A 185 5.75 5.37 4.37
N VAL A 186 4.54 5.87 4.13
CA VAL A 186 3.47 5.14 3.43
C VAL A 186 3.26 5.75 2.05
N THR A 187 3.39 4.93 1.01
CA THR A 187 3.16 5.30 -0.39
C THR A 187 2.02 4.50 -1.02
N GLU A 188 1.78 4.71 -2.32
CA GLU A 188 0.70 4.07 -3.06
C GLU A 188 1.10 2.78 -3.78
N GLY A 189 2.37 2.66 -4.19
CA GLY A 189 2.86 1.56 -5.01
C GLY A 189 4.01 0.74 -4.42
N TYR A 190 4.02 -0.56 -4.71
CA TYR A 190 5.14 -1.44 -4.38
C TYR A 190 6.42 -1.13 -5.18
N MET A 191 6.31 -0.44 -6.32
CA MET A 191 7.50 0.03 -7.04
C MET A 191 8.20 1.14 -6.24
N ASP A 192 7.44 2.10 -5.73
CA ASP A 192 7.94 3.19 -4.89
C ASP A 192 8.62 2.64 -3.64
N VAL A 193 8.04 1.64 -2.99
CA VAL A 193 8.66 0.98 -1.83
C VAL A 193 10.00 0.35 -2.21
N ALA A 194 10.08 -0.39 -3.33
CA ALA A 194 11.34 -0.96 -3.76
C ALA A 194 12.40 0.13 -4.03
N THR A 195 12.01 1.23 -4.67
CA THR A 195 12.92 2.37 -4.92
C THR A 195 13.34 3.03 -3.62
N LEU A 196 12.40 3.37 -2.74
CA LEU A 196 12.65 3.98 -1.43
C LEU A 196 13.65 3.15 -0.61
N HIS A 197 13.48 1.83 -0.56
CA HIS A 197 14.44 0.96 0.12
C HIS A 197 15.83 0.98 -0.54
N GLN A 198 15.93 1.05 -1.87
CA GLN A 198 17.22 1.19 -2.57
C GLN A 198 17.91 2.52 -2.20
N PHE A 199 17.13 3.57 -1.94
CA PHE A 199 17.61 4.88 -1.48
C PHE A 199 17.59 5.02 0.06
N ARG A 200 17.67 3.90 0.80
CA ARG A 200 17.85 3.83 2.26
C ARG A 200 16.67 4.36 3.10
N TYR A 201 15.47 4.41 2.54
CA TYR A 201 14.22 4.61 3.29
C TYR A 201 13.62 3.24 3.68
N GLU A 202 14.26 2.58 4.65
CA GLU A 202 13.97 1.17 4.98
C GLU A 202 12.64 0.92 5.71
N THR A 203 11.94 1.99 6.11
CA THR A 203 10.63 1.93 6.76
C THR A 203 9.48 2.26 5.79
N ALA A 204 9.76 2.24 4.49
CA ALA A 204 8.76 2.49 3.47
C ALA A 204 7.80 1.30 3.29
N VAL A 205 6.51 1.59 3.16
CA VAL A 205 5.46 0.61 2.94
C VAL A 205 4.43 1.16 1.95
N ALA A 206 3.65 0.29 1.31
CA ALA A 206 2.62 0.74 0.36
C ALA A 206 1.28 0.04 0.55
N THR A 207 0.22 0.78 0.26
CA THR A 207 -1.11 0.18 0.10
C THR A 207 -1.16 -0.69 -1.17
N MET A 208 -2.06 -1.67 -1.20
CA MET A 208 -2.18 -2.58 -2.35
C MET A 208 -3.15 -2.06 -3.42
N GLY A 209 -3.05 -0.77 -3.80
CA GLY A 209 -3.95 -0.15 -4.78
C GLY A 209 -5.39 -0.02 -4.27
N THR A 210 -5.52 0.36 -3.00
CA THR A 210 -6.76 0.71 -2.28
C THR A 210 -6.41 1.83 -1.32
N SER A 211 -7.36 2.70 -0.97
CA SER A 211 -7.14 3.67 0.11
C SER A 211 -6.80 2.94 1.41
N ILE A 212 -5.80 3.44 2.15
CA ILE A 212 -5.42 2.89 3.46
C ILE A 212 -6.61 2.97 4.42
N ASN A 213 -6.86 1.94 5.22
CA ASN A 213 -7.97 1.95 6.19
C ASN A 213 -7.51 2.06 7.64
N GLU A 214 -8.47 2.26 8.55
CA GLU A 214 -8.25 2.42 9.99
C GLU A 214 -7.45 1.25 10.60
N ASN A 215 -7.79 -0.01 10.26
CA ASN A 215 -7.08 -1.18 10.79
C ASN A 215 -5.61 -1.21 10.34
N GLN A 216 -5.36 -0.84 9.07
CA GLN A 216 -4.00 -0.71 8.54
C GLN A 216 -3.23 0.41 9.26
N ILE A 217 -3.86 1.56 9.48
CA ILE A 217 -3.25 2.71 10.18
C ILE A 217 -2.91 2.33 11.64
N GLU A 218 -3.86 1.72 12.35
CA GLU A 218 -3.66 1.25 13.72
C GLU A 218 -2.51 0.26 13.83
N ARG A 219 -2.43 -0.67 12.87
CA ARG A 219 -1.34 -1.64 12.83
C ARG A 219 0.01 -0.97 12.58
N LEU A 220 0.09 0.00 11.66
CA LEU A 220 1.33 0.74 11.43
C LEU A 220 1.79 1.55 12.65
N PHE A 221 0.87 2.05 13.48
CA PHE A 221 1.21 2.71 14.74
C PHE A 221 1.81 1.78 15.81
N GLN A 222 1.83 0.46 15.59
CA GLN A 222 2.59 -0.46 16.44
C GLN A 222 4.10 -0.31 16.25
N TYR A 223 4.54 0.15 15.07
CA TYR A 223 5.95 0.34 14.74
C TYR A 223 6.47 1.75 15.01
N THR A 224 5.60 2.74 15.12
CA THR A 224 5.99 4.15 15.24
C THR A 224 4.88 5.00 15.86
N ASP A 225 5.25 6.15 16.43
CA ASP A 225 4.27 7.20 16.78
C ASP A 225 4.05 8.20 15.63
N CYS A 226 4.77 8.06 14.50
CA CYS A 226 4.72 8.98 13.37
C CYS A 226 4.53 8.26 12.03
N LEU A 227 3.35 8.39 11.44
CA LEU A 227 3.15 8.00 10.05
C LEU A 227 3.39 9.19 9.13
N HIS A 228 4.07 8.95 8.02
CA HIS A 228 4.26 9.92 6.96
C HIS A 228 3.63 9.40 5.69
N PHE A 229 2.51 9.97 5.30
CA PHE A 229 1.89 9.62 4.03
C PHE A 229 2.52 10.46 2.92
N CYS A 230 3.04 9.79 1.89
CA CYS A 230 3.62 10.40 0.71
C CYS A 230 2.80 9.96 -0.50
N PHE A 231 2.04 10.90 -1.07
CA PHE A 231 1.16 10.68 -2.21
C PHE A 231 1.76 11.27 -3.47
N ASP A 232 1.42 10.66 -4.60
CA ASP A 232 1.78 11.16 -5.92
C ASP A 232 1.13 12.54 -6.14
N GLY A 233 1.75 13.39 -6.96
CA GLY A 233 1.26 14.75 -7.19
C GLY A 233 0.03 14.86 -8.07
N ASP A 234 -0.47 13.74 -8.60
CA ASP A 234 -1.60 13.71 -9.52
C ASP A 234 -2.97 13.81 -8.79
N GLU A 235 -4.04 13.94 -9.59
CA GLU A 235 -5.40 14.04 -9.05
C GLU A 235 -5.82 12.80 -8.23
N ALA A 236 -5.28 11.62 -8.55
CA ALA A 236 -5.57 10.39 -7.83
C ALA A 236 -4.89 10.39 -6.46
N GLY A 237 -3.62 10.82 -6.38
CA GLY A 237 -2.88 10.98 -5.12
C GLY A 237 -3.49 12.04 -4.21
N ILE A 238 -3.94 13.17 -4.77
CA ILE A 238 -4.70 14.18 -4.01
C ILE A 238 -5.99 13.56 -3.45
N LYS A 239 -6.77 12.82 -4.24
CA LYS A 239 -7.98 12.13 -3.75
C LYS A 239 -7.65 11.07 -2.69
N ALA A 240 -6.55 10.35 -2.84
CA ALA A 240 -6.09 9.34 -1.89
C ALA A 240 -5.72 9.98 -0.54
N SER A 241 -5.01 11.11 -0.57
CA SER A 241 -4.61 11.84 0.65
C SER A 241 -5.81 12.31 1.48
N LYS A 242 -6.85 12.86 0.83
CA LYS A 242 -8.10 13.26 1.49
C LYS A 242 -8.79 12.09 2.20
N ARG A 243 -8.82 10.92 1.56
CA ARG A 243 -9.40 9.69 2.14
C ARG A 243 -8.59 9.19 3.32
N ALA A 244 -7.27 9.11 3.16
CA ALA A 244 -6.36 8.63 4.20
C ALA A 244 -6.45 9.47 5.47
N VAL A 245 -6.46 10.80 5.34
CA VAL A 245 -6.63 11.72 6.49
C VAL A 245 -7.97 11.50 7.20
N LYS A 246 -9.06 11.36 6.44
CA LYS A 246 -10.39 11.08 7.00
C LYS A 246 -10.45 9.72 7.71
N GLN A 247 -9.76 8.71 7.21
CA GLN A 247 -9.68 7.36 7.79
C GLN A 247 -8.76 7.30 9.01
N SER A 248 -7.86 8.27 9.17
CA SER A 248 -6.88 8.28 10.27
C SER A 248 -7.44 8.75 11.61
N ARG A 249 -8.55 9.52 11.61
CA ARG A 249 -9.04 10.22 12.83
C ARG A 249 -9.19 9.30 14.04
N ALA A 250 -9.79 8.13 13.85
CA ALA A 250 -10.03 7.17 14.93
C ALA A 250 -8.73 6.58 15.52
N ALA A 251 -7.64 6.58 14.74
CA ALA A 251 -6.36 6.03 15.15
C ALA A 251 -5.41 7.02 15.86
N LEU A 252 -5.79 8.30 15.98
CA LEU A 252 -4.93 9.35 16.53
C LEU A 252 -4.95 9.42 18.06
N SER A 253 -4.72 8.30 18.77
CA SER A 253 -4.62 8.27 20.24
C SER A 253 -3.29 8.83 20.76
N GLY A 254 -3.30 9.33 22.00
CA GLY A 254 -2.11 9.82 22.69
C GLY A 254 -1.25 10.78 21.86
N ASN A 255 0.04 10.45 21.73
CA ASN A 255 1.06 11.24 21.03
C ASN A 255 1.22 10.90 19.53
N ARG A 256 0.34 10.04 18.97
CA ARG A 256 0.42 9.65 17.56
C ARG A 256 0.23 10.86 16.65
N LYS A 257 1.09 10.95 15.63
CA LYS A 257 1.08 12.03 14.64
C LYS A 257 1.10 11.46 13.23
N ILE A 258 0.46 12.20 12.33
CA ILE A 258 0.50 11.94 10.89
C ILE A 258 0.93 13.23 10.20
N VAL A 259 1.87 13.09 9.27
CA VAL A 259 2.28 14.16 8.36
C VAL A 259 2.04 13.70 6.92
N ILE A 260 1.72 14.64 6.05
CA ILE A 260 1.30 14.40 4.67
C ILE A 260 2.21 15.18 3.73
N THR A 261 2.84 14.48 2.80
CA THR A 261 3.52 15.07 1.65
C THR A 261 2.73 14.71 0.40
N ILE A 262 2.36 15.73 -0.38
CA ILE A 262 1.87 15.56 -1.76
C ILE A 262 3.03 16.03 -2.64
N LEU A 263 3.49 15.16 -3.54
CA LEU A 263 4.60 15.47 -4.43
C LEU A 263 4.17 16.47 -5.53
N PRO A 264 5.11 17.09 -6.25
CA PRO A 264 4.78 17.95 -7.38
C PRO A 264 3.96 17.22 -8.46
N ASP A 265 3.15 17.97 -9.22
CA ASP A 265 2.31 17.39 -10.28
C ASP A 265 3.12 16.53 -11.26
N GLY A 266 2.65 15.31 -11.49
CA GLY A 266 3.32 14.32 -12.34
C GLY A 266 4.48 13.56 -11.70
N GLU A 267 4.87 13.89 -10.47
CA GLU A 267 5.95 13.21 -9.74
C GLU A 267 5.44 12.12 -8.78
N ASP A 268 6.23 11.05 -8.67
CA ASP A 268 6.09 9.97 -7.70
C ASP A 268 7.44 9.80 -6.93
N PRO A 269 7.52 8.98 -5.87
CA PRO A 269 8.79 8.80 -5.16
C PRO A 269 9.90 8.24 -6.05
N ASP A 270 9.58 7.42 -7.06
CA ASP A 270 10.57 6.86 -7.97
C ASP A 270 11.13 7.93 -8.91
N SER A 271 10.30 8.79 -9.50
CA SER A 271 10.75 9.83 -10.43
C SER A 271 11.67 10.85 -9.75
N ILE A 272 11.35 11.28 -8.53
CA ILE A 272 12.18 12.22 -7.76
C ILE A 272 13.51 11.57 -7.35
N LEU A 273 13.50 10.34 -6.84
CA LEU A 273 14.74 9.69 -6.40
C LEU A 273 15.67 9.32 -7.57
N ARG A 274 15.12 9.23 -8.78
CA ARG A 274 15.86 8.90 -10.00
C ARG A 274 16.33 10.12 -10.78
N SER A 275 16.00 11.35 -10.35
CA SER A 275 16.45 12.57 -11.02
C SER A 275 17.91 12.89 -10.77
N GLU A 276 18.50 12.34 -9.70
CA GLU A 276 19.86 12.63 -9.26
C GLU A 276 20.83 11.46 -9.51
N ASP A 277 22.11 11.80 -9.66
CA ASP A 277 23.16 10.82 -10.00
C ASP A 277 23.63 10.00 -8.80
N THR A 278 23.65 10.60 -7.60
CA THR A 278 24.10 9.92 -6.38
C THR A 278 22.96 9.67 -5.39
N VAL A 279 23.11 8.62 -4.57
CA VAL A 279 22.11 8.28 -3.54
C VAL A 279 21.94 9.40 -2.52
N ASP A 280 23.00 10.12 -2.17
CA ASP A 280 22.91 11.18 -1.17
C ASP A 280 22.23 12.44 -1.74
N GLU A 281 22.52 12.84 -2.98
CA GLU A 281 21.80 13.93 -3.67
C GLU A 281 20.32 13.61 -3.88
N ALA A 282 20.00 12.39 -4.33
CA ALA A 282 18.61 11.93 -4.47
C ALA A 282 17.84 12.02 -3.15
N ARG A 283 18.50 11.64 -2.05
CA ARG A 283 17.89 11.71 -0.72
C ARG A 283 17.72 13.14 -0.26
N ASP A 284 18.69 14.02 -0.51
CA ASP A 284 18.57 15.44 -0.17
C ASP A 284 17.41 16.09 -0.94
N ALA A 285 17.29 15.82 -2.25
CA ALA A 285 16.17 16.27 -3.07
C ALA A 285 14.82 15.78 -2.53
N PHE A 286 14.69 14.47 -2.26
CA PHE A 286 13.45 13.91 -1.72
C PHE A 286 13.13 14.44 -0.32
N ASN A 287 14.14 14.63 0.53
CA ASN A 287 13.97 15.17 1.88
C ASN A 287 13.47 16.62 1.89
N ILE A 288 13.76 17.43 0.87
CA ILE A 288 13.15 18.77 0.74
C ILE A 288 11.62 18.65 0.72
N HIS A 289 11.08 17.69 -0.03
CA HIS A 289 9.63 17.44 -0.06
C HIS A 289 9.13 16.91 1.28
N LEU A 290 9.80 15.90 1.86
CA LEU A 290 9.41 15.32 3.14
C LEU A 290 9.45 16.32 4.30
N ASN A 291 10.36 17.30 4.27
CA ASN A 291 10.48 18.34 5.29
C ASN A 291 9.42 19.43 5.15
N ASN A 292 8.86 19.60 3.95
CA ASN A 292 7.72 20.48 3.67
C ASN A 292 6.35 19.78 3.87
N SER A 293 6.35 18.64 4.56
CA SER A 293 5.11 17.92 4.91
C SER A 293 4.15 18.77 5.74
N ILE A 294 2.85 18.53 5.54
CA ILE A 294 1.76 19.20 6.26
C ILE A 294 1.32 18.30 7.41
N SER A 295 1.21 18.85 8.62
CA SER A 295 0.64 18.11 9.75
C SER A 295 -0.85 17.82 9.52
N ILE A 296 -1.35 16.70 10.07
CA ILE A 296 -2.75 16.31 9.86
C ILE A 296 -3.76 17.36 10.34
N GLU A 297 -3.47 18.09 11.41
CA GLU A 297 -4.32 19.19 11.89
C GLU A 297 -4.43 20.34 10.87
N ASN A 298 -3.31 20.71 10.23
CA ASN A 298 -3.30 21.75 9.20
C ASN A 298 -3.92 21.25 7.89
N TYR A 299 -3.71 19.97 7.57
CA TYR A 299 -4.34 19.36 6.41
C TYR A 299 -5.87 19.33 6.55
N LEU A 300 -6.40 18.97 7.73
CA LEU A 300 -7.84 19.00 8.00
C LEU A 300 -8.46 20.39 7.87
N LEU A 301 -7.74 21.43 8.32
CA LEU A 301 -8.12 22.83 8.13
C LEU A 301 -8.20 23.18 6.63
N ASN A 302 -7.14 22.93 5.87
CA ASN A 302 -7.10 23.20 4.43
C ASN A 302 -8.21 22.42 3.70
N LEU A 303 -8.41 21.16 4.07
CA LEU A 303 -9.44 20.31 3.49
C LEU A 303 -10.85 20.86 3.74
N THR A 304 -11.11 21.38 4.94
CA THR A 304 -12.39 22.00 5.29
C THR A 304 -12.64 23.27 4.49
N LEU A 305 -11.62 24.13 4.33
CA LEU A 305 -11.72 25.34 3.51
C LEU A 305 -12.03 24.98 2.05
N ASP A 306 -11.31 24.00 1.49
CA ASP A 306 -11.46 23.59 0.09
C ASP A 306 -12.80 22.89 -0.18
N GLU A 307 -13.19 21.89 0.62
CA GLU A 307 -14.38 21.07 0.35
C GLU A 307 -15.70 21.84 0.57
N LEU A 308 -15.69 22.80 1.50
CA LEU A 308 -16.86 23.61 1.81
C LEU A 308 -16.85 24.98 1.11
N ASN A 309 -15.81 25.27 0.32
CA ASN A 309 -15.59 26.55 -0.36
C ASN A 309 -15.70 27.75 0.61
N LEU A 310 -15.08 27.61 1.78
CA LEU A 310 -15.10 28.60 2.86
C LEU A 310 -13.86 29.48 2.81
N LYS A 311 -13.99 30.72 3.32
CA LYS A 311 -12.88 31.67 3.42
C LYS A 311 -12.47 31.87 4.87
N TRP A 312 -11.19 31.63 5.16
CA TRP A 312 -10.62 31.99 6.46
C TRP A 312 -10.83 33.47 6.77
N GLY A 313 -11.20 33.78 8.01
CA GLY A 313 -11.53 35.12 8.48
C GLY A 313 -12.98 35.54 8.26
N GLN A 314 -13.69 34.97 7.27
CA GLN A 314 -15.11 35.26 7.00
C GLN A 314 -16.02 34.15 7.55
N ASP A 315 -15.61 32.91 7.35
CA ASP A 315 -16.44 31.73 7.59
C ASP A 315 -15.97 30.91 8.80
N ASN A 316 -15.21 31.54 9.72
CA ASN A 316 -14.52 30.84 10.81
C ASN A 316 -15.46 29.97 11.66
N GLN A 317 -16.69 30.40 11.93
CA GLN A 317 -17.64 29.56 12.67
C GLN A 317 -17.92 28.20 12.01
N TYR A 318 -18.00 28.17 10.67
CA TYR A 318 -18.25 26.94 9.91
C TYR A 318 -17.00 26.06 9.87
N VAL A 319 -15.83 26.69 9.72
CA VAL A 319 -14.53 26.00 9.78
C VAL A 319 -14.36 25.34 11.16
N PHE A 320 -14.61 26.06 12.24
CA PHE A 320 -14.51 25.53 13.60
C PHE A 320 -15.50 24.39 13.86
N ALA A 321 -16.74 24.52 13.39
CA ALA A 321 -17.73 23.45 13.52
C ALA A 321 -17.30 22.17 12.80
N SER A 322 -16.75 22.28 11.59
CA SER A 322 -16.22 21.13 10.83
C SER A 322 -15.04 20.47 11.55
N LEU A 323 -14.06 21.27 12.02
CA LEU A 323 -12.91 20.76 12.76
C LEU A 323 -13.32 20.09 14.08
N LEU A 324 -14.33 20.61 14.78
CA LEU A 324 -14.88 19.95 15.98
C LEU A 324 -15.54 18.61 15.64
N ASN A 325 -16.19 18.48 14.48
CA ASN A 325 -16.72 17.20 14.00
C ASN A 325 -15.60 16.17 13.70
N ASP A 326 -14.41 16.63 13.28
CA ASP A 326 -13.24 15.76 13.16
C ASP A 326 -12.70 15.34 14.52
N VAL A 327 -12.60 16.28 15.46
CA VAL A 327 -12.18 16.04 16.84
C VAL A 327 -13.04 14.99 17.54
N VAL A 328 -14.37 14.99 17.33
CA VAL A 328 -15.28 13.99 17.92
C VAL A 328 -15.00 12.57 17.43
N LYS A 329 -14.36 12.41 16.26
CA LYS A 329 -13.98 11.11 15.70
C LYS A 329 -12.59 10.65 16.14
N MET A 330 -11.90 11.44 16.98
CA MET A 330 -10.59 11.10 17.53
C MET A 330 -10.73 10.57 18.96
N PRO A 331 -9.79 9.72 19.42
CA PRO A 331 -9.74 9.29 20.82
C PRO A 331 -9.66 10.47 21.81
N THR A 332 -10.20 10.29 23.01
CA THR A 332 -10.29 11.36 24.03
C THR A 332 -8.94 11.85 24.53
N ASP A 333 -7.92 11.01 24.48
CA ASP A 333 -6.53 11.29 24.85
C ASP A 333 -5.68 11.85 23.70
N SER A 334 -6.29 12.07 22.51
CA SER A 334 -5.60 12.55 21.33
C SER A 334 -4.96 13.92 21.51
N MET A 335 -3.63 14.00 21.39
CA MET A 335 -2.91 15.27 21.37
C MET A 335 -3.26 16.11 20.14
N ILE A 336 -3.54 15.49 18.99
CA ILE A 336 -3.99 16.19 17.77
C ILE A 336 -5.35 16.85 18.02
N ALA A 337 -6.30 16.13 18.60
CA ALA A 337 -7.59 16.71 18.96
C ALA A 337 -7.44 17.90 19.91
N ASN A 338 -6.53 17.80 20.89
CA ASN A 338 -6.25 18.89 21.82
C ASN A 338 -5.63 20.10 21.14
N LYS A 339 -4.70 19.92 20.20
CA LYS A 339 -4.15 21.02 19.39
C LYS A 339 -5.23 21.73 18.59
N ILE A 340 -6.13 20.99 17.94
CA ILE A 340 -7.24 21.57 17.16
C ILE A 340 -8.16 22.37 18.09
N LYS A 341 -8.54 21.83 19.25
CA LYS A 341 -9.36 22.56 20.25
C LYS A 341 -8.67 23.85 20.73
N GLN A 342 -7.37 23.79 20.99
CA GLN A 342 -6.59 24.96 21.41
C GLN A 342 -6.53 26.02 20.32
N PHE A 343 -6.27 25.62 19.07
CA PHE A 343 -6.31 26.50 17.90
C PHE A 343 -7.66 27.22 17.79
N ILE A 344 -8.78 26.48 17.82
CA ILE A 344 -10.12 27.06 17.76
C ILE A 344 -10.35 28.06 18.90
N LYS A 345 -9.93 27.72 20.13
CA LYS A 345 -10.05 28.61 21.28
C LYS A 345 -9.30 29.93 21.08
N ILE A 346 -8.05 29.86 20.64
CA ILE A 346 -7.20 31.04 20.41
C ILE A 346 -7.82 31.93 19.33
N GLU A 347 -8.19 31.36 18.19
CA GLU A 347 -8.74 32.13 17.06
C GLU A 347 -10.12 32.71 17.38
N SER A 348 -10.96 32.00 18.14
CA SER A 348 -12.25 32.52 18.61
C SER A 348 -12.08 33.75 19.54
N HIS A 349 -11.10 33.72 20.44
CA HIS A 349 -10.79 34.86 21.29
C HIS A 349 -10.25 36.05 20.50
N ARG A 350 -9.39 35.78 19.51
CA ARG A 350 -8.85 36.82 18.63
C ARG A 350 -9.95 37.52 17.83
N SER A 351 -10.86 36.76 17.21
CA SER A 351 -12.00 37.35 16.50
C SER A 351 -12.87 38.20 17.44
N ALA A 352 -13.14 37.73 18.66
CA ALA A 352 -13.91 38.51 19.64
C ALA A 352 -13.24 39.85 20.00
N GLN A 353 -11.91 39.85 20.21
CA GLN A 353 -11.15 41.09 20.47
C GLN A 353 -11.13 42.03 19.27
N GLU A 354 -11.02 41.52 18.05
CA GLU A 354 -11.09 42.33 16.83
C GLU A 354 -12.45 43.02 16.71
N PHE A 355 -13.56 42.34 17.07
CA PHE A 355 -14.89 42.94 17.14
C PHE A 355 -15.02 44.02 18.23
N GLU A 356 -14.46 43.80 19.42
CA GLU A 356 -14.48 44.78 20.50
C GLU A 356 -13.69 46.05 20.18
N ASN A 357 -12.66 45.94 19.34
CA ASN A 357 -11.81 47.06 18.92
C ASN A 357 -12.37 47.84 17.70
N ILE A 358 -13.52 47.46 17.14
CA ILE A 358 -14.16 48.26 16.09
C ILE A 358 -14.72 49.54 16.71
N ASN A 359 -14.17 50.69 16.31
CA ASN A 359 -14.67 51.98 16.76
C ASN A 359 -16.12 52.15 16.28
N SER A 360 -17.06 52.26 17.22
CA SER A 360 -18.50 52.38 16.92
C SER A 360 -18.84 53.59 16.03
N LEU A 361 -17.97 54.61 15.99
CA LEU A 361 -18.07 55.75 15.09
C LEU A 361 -17.77 55.42 13.61
N GLU A 362 -16.86 54.47 13.32
CA GLU A 362 -16.53 54.08 11.93
C GLU A 362 -17.62 53.21 11.31
N LEU A 363 -18.22 52.31 12.10
CA LEU A 363 -19.36 51.48 11.70
C LEU A 363 -20.57 52.31 11.25
N VAL A 364 -20.88 53.40 11.95
CA VAL A 364 -22.01 54.28 11.62
C VAL A 364 -21.74 55.12 10.36
N GLN A 365 -20.48 55.42 10.05
CA GLN A 365 -20.11 56.16 8.85
C GLN A 365 -20.13 55.29 7.59
N SER A 366 -19.89 53.98 7.69
CA SER A 366 -19.95 53.05 6.54
C SER A 366 -21.36 52.69 6.04
N PHE A 367 -22.41 53.11 6.77
CA PHE A 367 -23.83 52.93 6.38
C PHE A 367 -24.48 54.19 5.80
N ARG A 368 -23.69 55.23 5.48
CA ARG A 368 -24.11 56.39 4.67
C ARG A 368 -23.40 56.35 3.33
#